data_AF-A0A1X0USP0-F1
#
_entry.id   AF-A0A1X0USP0-F1
#
_cell.length_a   1.000
_cell.length_b   1.000
_cell.length_c   1.000
_cell.angle_alpha   90.00
_cell.angle_beta   90.00
_cell.angle_gamma   90.00
#
_symmetry.space_group_name_H-M   'P 1'
#
loop_
_entity.id
_entity.type
_entity.pdbx_description
1 polymer ?
#
loop_
_entity_poly.entity_id
_entity_poly.type
_entity_poly.pdbx_seq_one_letter_code
_entity_poly.pdbx_strand_id
1 'polypeptide(L)'
;MGLFRKRKGRATRKAEAKALKHKATLEAKFGAKNERKQLKSIAKAHGKLSAVEAKSSKNVEKAQVAALKAQQKAAMQGKFSAAQVRKYIGIARVLIPVLTPIVYRGAALVRGKLDERKASQLGINPSELGQYTGYGAKLSARIAGAEMSLEKVTSGSNDAETTKFADAISQRLTDLGTAVRTSEQMPAQRRKAAHNAISAELDGIEADLLARLGVR
;
A
#
# COMPACT_ATOMS: atom_id res chain seq x y z
N MET A 1 3.51 -3.49 -111.23
CA MET A 1 2.40 -4.47 -111.27
C MET A 1 1.28 -3.98 -110.38
N GLY A 2 0.06 -3.95 -110.90
CA GLY A 2 -1.05 -3.20 -110.33
C GLY A 2 -1.68 -3.80 -109.07
N LEU A 3 -2.31 -2.93 -108.29
CA LEU A 3 -3.40 -3.29 -107.39
C LEU A 3 -4.54 -2.27 -107.60
N PHE A 4 -5.09 -2.22 -108.82
CA PHE A 4 -6.42 -1.67 -109.04
C PHE A 4 -7.43 -2.56 -108.30
N ARG A 5 -7.64 -2.30 -107.00
CA ARG A 5 -8.73 -2.94 -106.25
C ARG A 5 -10.04 -2.53 -106.89
N LYS A 6 -10.83 -3.53 -107.30
CA LYS A 6 -12.18 -3.40 -107.86
C LYS A 6 -12.99 -2.45 -106.97
N ARG A 7 -13.31 -1.24 -107.47
CA ARG A 7 -14.13 -0.27 -106.73
C ARG A 7 -15.51 -0.89 -106.51
N LYS A 8 -15.89 -1.10 -105.24
CA LYS A 8 -17.25 -1.52 -104.86
C LYS A 8 -18.28 -0.58 -105.51
N GLY A 9 -19.34 -1.13 -106.09
CA GLY A 9 -20.38 -0.38 -106.78
C GLY A 9 -21.06 0.69 -105.89
N ARG A 10 -21.64 1.73 -106.51
CA ARG A 10 -22.29 2.84 -105.78
C ARG A 10 -23.39 2.36 -104.82
N ALA A 11 -24.12 1.31 -105.21
CA ALA A 11 -25.18 0.71 -104.41
C ALA A 11 -24.64 0.11 -103.11
N THR A 12 -23.53 -0.65 -103.17
CA THR A 12 -22.96 -1.31 -101.97
C THR A 12 -22.35 -0.29 -101.01
N ARG A 13 -21.71 0.78 -101.51
CA ARG A 13 -21.23 1.88 -100.65
C ARG A 13 -22.36 2.63 -99.94
N LYS A 14 -23.49 2.87 -100.62
CA LYS A 14 -24.67 3.49 -100.00
C LYS A 14 -25.28 2.59 -98.93
N ALA A 15 -25.33 1.28 -99.16
CA ALA A 15 -25.78 0.31 -98.17
C ALA A 15 -24.83 0.24 -96.96
N GLU A 16 -23.52 0.17 -97.19
CA GLU A 16 -22.50 0.21 -96.14
C GLU A 16 -22.56 1.52 -95.33
N ALA A 17 -22.71 2.66 -95.99
CA ALA A 17 -22.88 3.95 -95.31
C ALA A 17 -24.17 4.01 -94.48
N LYS A 18 -25.28 3.48 -94.97
CA LYS A 18 -26.53 3.37 -94.21
C LYS A 18 -26.39 2.42 -93.01
N ALA A 19 -25.70 1.29 -93.19
CA ALA A 19 -25.45 0.33 -92.13
C ALA A 19 -24.55 0.92 -91.04
N LEU A 20 -23.49 1.64 -91.41
CA LEU A 20 -22.61 2.34 -90.46
C LEU A 20 -23.35 3.45 -89.71
N LYS A 21 -24.18 4.24 -90.40
CA LYS A 21 -25.03 5.26 -89.75
C LYS A 21 -26.01 4.61 -88.78
N HIS A 22 -26.68 3.54 -89.19
CA HIS A 22 -27.60 2.81 -88.33
C HIS A 22 -26.89 2.24 -87.10
N LYS A 23 -25.74 1.58 -87.30
CA LYS A 23 -24.89 1.08 -86.22
C LYS A 23 -24.47 2.19 -85.25
N ALA A 24 -23.97 3.32 -85.76
CA ALA A 24 -23.59 4.46 -84.93
C ALA A 24 -24.78 5.04 -84.14
N THR A 25 -25.98 5.13 -84.75
CA THR A 25 -27.17 5.61 -84.02
C THR A 25 -27.63 4.63 -82.94
N LEU A 26 -27.50 3.33 -83.17
CA LEU A 26 -27.81 2.32 -82.17
C LEU A 26 -26.79 2.32 -81.04
N GLU A 27 -25.49 2.38 -81.35
CA GLU A 27 -24.41 2.46 -80.37
C GLU A 27 -24.54 3.73 -79.51
N ALA A 28 -24.86 4.88 -80.10
CA ALA A 28 -25.13 6.10 -79.36
C ALA A 28 -26.36 5.97 -78.44
N LYS A 29 -27.47 5.37 -78.93
CA LYS A 29 -28.69 5.16 -78.12
C LYS A 29 -28.45 4.18 -76.96
N PHE A 30 -27.78 3.06 -77.22
CA PHE A 30 -27.47 2.06 -76.19
C PHE A 30 -26.39 2.56 -75.23
N GLY A 31 -25.39 3.30 -75.73
CA GLY A 31 -24.37 3.98 -74.94
C GLY A 31 -24.99 4.97 -73.95
N ALA A 32 -25.79 5.92 -74.44
CA ALA A 32 -26.49 6.89 -73.58
C ALA A 32 -27.42 6.20 -72.56
N LYS A 33 -28.09 5.10 -72.94
CA LYS A 33 -28.94 4.33 -72.02
C LYS A 33 -28.13 3.62 -70.94
N ASN A 34 -26.95 3.09 -71.27
CA ASN A 34 -26.05 2.46 -70.32
C ASN A 34 -25.38 3.48 -69.39
N GLU A 35 -24.88 4.60 -69.92
CA GLU A 35 -24.33 5.70 -69.13
C GLU A 35 -25.37 6.24 -68.14
N ARG A 36 -26.61 6.46 -68.58
CA ARG A 36 -27.71 6.88 -67.68
C ARG A 36 -27.95 5.86 -66.56
N LYS A 37 -27.88 4.56 -66.85
CA LYS A 37 -28.00 3.51 -65.83
C LYS A 37 -26.82 3.53 -64.86
N GLN A 38 -25.59 3.66 -65.36
CA GLN A 38 -24.37 3.74 -64.56
C GLN A 38 -24.34 4.97 -63.66
N LEU A 39 -24.64 6.16 -64.19
CA LEU A 39 -24.74 7.39 -63.41
C LEU A 39 -25.82 7.28 -62.33
N LYS A 40 -26.96 6.66 -62.63
CA LYS A 40 -28.02 6.42 -61.63
C LYS A 40 -27.56 5.45 -60.54
N SER A 41 -26.81 4.39 -60.87
CA SER A 41 -26.26 3.49 -59.85
C SER A 41 -25.18 4.15 -59.01
N ILE A 42 -24.32 4.96 -59.62
CA ILE A 42 -23.27 5.73 -58.94
C ILE A 42 -23.90 6.73 -57.97
N ALA A 43 -24.89 7.52 -58.41
CA ALA A 43 -25.61 8.45 -57.54
C ALA A 43 -26.29 7.75 -56.35
N LYS A 44 -26.88 6.55 -56.58
CA LYS A 44 -27.44 5.73 -55.49
C LYS A 44 -26.37 5.20 -54.54
N ALA A 45 -25.21 4.79 -55.06
CA ALA A 45 -24.10 4.33 -54.25
C ALA A 45 -23.54 5.48 -53.38
N HIS A 46 -23.32 6.66 -53.97
CA HIS A 46 -22.91 7.86 -53.22
C HIS A 46 -23.92 8.24 -52.13
N GLY A 47 -25.23 8.25 -52.43
CA GLY A 47 -26.25 8.54 -51.42
C GLY A 47 -26.28 7.54 -50.26
N LYS A 48 -25.95 6.27 -50.50
CA LYS A 48 -25.82 5.26 -49.44
C LYS A 48 -24.53 5.46 -48.63
N LEU A 49 -23.41 5.72 -49.30
CA LEU A 49 -22.13 5.97 -48.65
C LEU A 49 -22.21 7.20 -47.75
N SER A 50 -22.74 8.32 -48.25
CA SER A 50 -22.90 9.54 -47.45
C SER A 50 -23.84 9.36 -46.25
N ALA A 51 -24.88 8.53 -46.38
CA ALA A 51 -25.77 8.22 -45.27
C ALA A 51 -25.11 7.34 -44.20
N VAL A 52 -24.24 6.41 -44.60
CA VAL A 52 -23.44 5.59 -43.67
C VAL A 52 -22.39 6.45 -42.98
N GLU A 53 -21.68 7.28 -43.73
CA GLU A 53 -20.71 8.24 -43.21
C GLU A 53 -21.34 9.18 -42.19
N ALA A 54 -22.49 9.78 -42.50
CA ALA A 54 -23.22 10.66 -41.57
C ALA A 54 -23.72 9.95 -40.30
N LYS A 55 -24.04 8.64 -40.37
CA LYS A 55 -24.39 7.86 -39.17
C LYS A 55 -23.14 7.53 -38.35
N SER A 56 -22.05 7.18 -39.02
CA SER A 56 -20.78 6.88 -38.37
C SER A 56 -20.22 8.12 -37.65
N SER A 57 -20.25 9.29 -38.29
CA SER A 57 -19.79 10.55 -37.70
C SER A 57 -20.61 10.92 -36.47
N LYS A 58 -21.94 10.80 -36.53
CA LYS A 58 -22.83 11.02 -35.37
C LYS A 58 -22.53 10.08 -34.20
N ASN A 59 -22.23 8.82 -34.47
CA ASN A 59 -21.89 7.86 -33.42
C ASN A 59 -20.52 8.16 -32.81
N VAL A 60 -19.55 8.55 -33.64
CA VAL A 60 -18.22 8.98 -33.20
C VAL A 60 -18.32 10.25 -32.37
N GLU A 61 -19.07 11.26 -32.79
CA GLU A 61 -19.30 12.50 -32.03
C GLU A 61 -19.97 12.21 -30.68
N LYS A 62 -21.00 11.36 -30.65
CA LYS A 62 -21.64 10.94 -29.39
C LYS A 62 -20.66 10.23 -28.44
N ALA A 63 -19.84 9.33 -28.98
CA ALA A 63 -18.83 8.62 -28.20
C ALA A 63 -17.75 9.58 -27.68
N GLN A 64 -17.31 10.53 -28.50
CA GLN A 64 -16.35 11.57 -28.10
C GLN A 64 -16.94 12.48 -27.02
N VAL A 65 -18.17 12.95 -27.16
CA VAL A 65 -18.84 13.75 -26.13
C VAL A 65 -19.02 12.96 -24.83
N ALA A 66 -19.36 11.67 -24.91
CA ALA A 66 -19.47 10.81 -23.74
C ALA A 66 -18.11 10.60 -23.06
N ALA A 67 -17.04 10.38 -23.84
CA ALA A 67 -15.67 10.24 -23.35
C ALA A 67 -15.18 11.54 -22.69
N LEU A 68 -15.40 12.70 -23.31
CA LEU A 68 -15.04 14.01 -22.76
C LEU A 68 -15.82 14.30 -21.47
N LYS A 69 -17.12 14.00 -21.42
CA LYS A 69 -17.92 14.11 -20.19
C LYS A 69 -17.44 13.16 -19.10
N ALA A 70 -17.03 11.94 -19.45
CA ALA A 70 -16.46 10.98 -18.52
C ALA A 70 -15.10 11.47 -17.98
N GLN A 71 -14.25 12.02 -18.84
CA GLN A 71 -12.97 12.62 -18.45
C GLN A 71 -13.17 13.86 -17.57
N GLN A 72 -14.14 14.72 -17.87
CA GLN A 72 -14.50 15.85 -17.01
C GLN A 72 -14.99 15.38 -15.63
N LYS A 73 -15.85 14.35 -15.57
CA LYS A 73 -16.30 13.76 -14.30
C LYS A 73 -15.14 13.13 -13.54
N ALA A 74 -14.22 12.46 -14.22
CA ALA A 74 -13.03 11.87 -13.61
C ALA A 74 -12.06 12.95 -13.08
N ALA A 75 -11.87 14.03 -13.83
CA ALA A 75 -11.05 15.17 -13.41
C ALA A 75 -11.65 15.91 -12.21
N MET A 76 -12.98 16.07 -12.17
CA MET A 76 -13.68 16.69 -11.03
C MET A 76 -13.68 15.82 -9.78
N GLN A 77 -13.59 14.49 -9.91
CA GLN A 77 -13.68 13.56 -8.77
C GLN A 77 -12.38 13.45 -7.94
N GLY A 78 -11.29 14.12 -8.35
CA GLY A 78 -10.03 14.10 -7.62
C GLY A 78 -9.43 12.70 -7.48
N LYS A 79 -8.34 12.58 -6.70
CA LYS A 79 -7.56 11.32 -6.59
C LYS A 79 -8.34 10.14 -6.00
N PHE A 80 -9.49 10.38 -5.35
CA PHE A 80 -10.40 9.34 -4.85
C PHE A 80 -11.86 9.78 -4.99
N SER A 81 -12.60 9.17 -5.91
CA SER A 81 -14.04 9.42 -6.03
C SER A 81 -14.82 8.86 -4.84
N ALA A 82 -15.92 9.51 -4.45
CA ALA A 82 -16.79 9.01 -3.39
C ALA A 82 -17.29 7.57 -3.64
N ALA A 83 -17.43 7.16 -4.90
CA ALA A 83 -17.79 5.80 -5.29
C ALA A 83 -16.66 4.80 -5.00
N GLN A 84 -15.40 5.15 -5.28
CA GLN A 84 -14.25 4.34 -4.90
C GLN A 84 -14.12 4.22 -3.38
N VAL A 85 -14.27 5.32 -2.64
CA VAL A 85 -14.24 5.29 -1.17
C VAL A 85 -15.32 4.36 -0.60
N ARG A 86 -16.55 4.43 -1.11
CA ARG A 86 -17.64 3.51 -0.70
C ARG A 86 -17.30 2.04 -1.00
N LYS A 87 -16.67 1.75 -2.14
CA LYS A 87 -16.21 0.40 -2.49
C LYS A 87 -15.13 -0.10 -1.52
N TYR A 88 -14.15 0.73 -1.18
CA TYR A 88 -13.11 0.38 -0.21
C TYR A 88 -13.66 0.21 1.21
N ILE A 89 -14.58 1.07 1.66
CA ILE A 89 -15.25 0.92 2.96
C ILE A 89 -16.06 -0.39 3.01
N GLY A 90 -16.74 -0.75 1.92
CA GLY A 90 -17.45 -2.03 1.80
C GLY A 90 -16.52 -3.23 1.94
N ILE A 91 -15.40 -3.23 1.22
CA ILE A 91 -14.37 -4.29 1.31
C ILE A 91 -13.75 -4.32 2.71
N ALA A 92 -13.43 -3.17 3.28
CA ALA A 92 -12.89 -3.05 4.63
C ALA A 92 -13.84 -3.65 5.66
N ARG A 93 -15.15 -3.36 5.61
CA ARG A 93 -16.14 -3.94 6.54
C ARG A 93 -16.17 -5.47 6.55
N VAL A 94 -15.93 -6.10 5.40
CA VAL A 94 -15.88 -7.56 5.29
C VAL A 94 -14.55 -8.12 5.80
N LEU A 95 -13.44 -7.42 5.54
CA LEU A 95 -12.10 -7.86 5.95
C LEU A 95 -11.77 -7.55 7.40
N ILE A 96 -12.40 -6.55 8.01
CA ILE A 96 -12.20 -6.13 9.40
C ILE A 96 -12.28 -7.33 10.37
N PRO A 97 -13.34 -8.16 10.43
CA PRO A 97 -13.42 -9.24 11.41
C PRO A 97 -12.32 -10.30 11.28
N VAL A 98 -11.73 -10.47 10.10
CA VAL A 98 -10.66 -11.44 9.85
C VAL A 98 -9.28 -10.84 10.12
N LEU A 99 -9.06 -9.57 9.74
CA LEU A 99 -7.79 -8.89 9.94
C LEU A 99 -7.58 -8.42 11.38
N THR A 100 -8.66 -8.06 12.08
CA THR A 100 -8.61 -7.61 13.48
C THR A 100 -7.86 -8.57 14.40
N PRO A 101 -8.18 -9.88 14.46
CA PRO A 101 -7.46 -10.82 15.33
C PRO A 101 -5.98 -11.02 14.92
N ILE A 102 -5.66 -10.90 13.63
CA ILE A 102 -4.27 -11.05 13.13
C ILE A 102 -3.41 -9.86 13.56
N VAL A 103 -3.92 -8.64 13.37
CA VAL A 103 -3.24 -7.42 13.82
C VAL A 103 -3.08 -7.43 15.33
N TYR A 104 -4.11 -7.84 16.07
CA TYR A 104 -4.05 -7.97 17.52
C TYR A 104 -2.97 -8.96 17.98
N ARG A 105 -2.93 -10.16 17.38
CA ARG A 105 -1.89 -11.17 17.68
C ARG A 105 -0.48 -10.67 17.30
N GLY A 106 -0.35 -9.99 16.17
CA GLY A 106 0.92 -9.37 15.75
C GLY A 106 1.40 -8.31 16.75
N ALA A 107 0.50 -7.42 17.19
CA ALA A 107 0.81 -6.40 18.19
C ALA A 107 1.18 -7.03 19.56
N ALA A 108 0.47 -8.09 19.98
CA ALA A 108 0.76 -8.79 21.23
C ALA A 108 2.14 -9.47 21.22
N LEU A 109 2.55 -10.08 20.10
CA LEU A 109 3.87 -10.69 19.95
C LEU A 109 4.99 -9.66 19.94
N VAL A 110 4.78 -8.51 19.29
CA VAL A 110 5.76 -7.41 19.31
C VAL A 110 5.91 -6.85 20.72
N ARG A 111 4.80 -6.68 21.44
CA ARG A 111 4.81 -6.21 22.83
C ARG A 111 5.51 -7.20 23.76
N GLY A 112 5.20 -8.51 23.62
CA GLY A 112 5.90 -9.57 24.36
C GLY A 112 7.41 -9.56 24.14
N LYS A 113 7.87 -9.38 22.90
CA LYS A 113 9.31 -9.28 22.60
C LYS A 113 9.97 -8.02 23.17
N LEU A 114 9.24 -6.90 23.24
CA LEU A 114 9.75 -5.67 23.86
C LEU A 114 9.84 -5.81 25.38
N ASP A 115 8.85 -6.47 25.98
CA ASP A 115 8.82 -6.74 27.42
C ASP A 115 9.90 -7.76 27.81
N GLU A 116 10.16 -8.77 26.97
CA GLU A 116 11.25 -9.74 27.13
C GLU A 116 12.65 -9.09 26.99
N ARG A 117 12.81 -8.14 26.07
CA ARG A 117 14.04 -7.32 25.95
C ARG A 117 14.25 -6.40 27.15
N LYS A 118 13.20 -5.81 27.69
CA LYS A 118 13.28 -4.99 28.91
C LYS A 118 13.56 -5.85 30.14
N ALA A 119 12.91 -7.01 30.25
CA ALA A 119 13.10 -7.96 31.34
C ALA A 119 14.54 -8.50 31.36
N SER A 120 15.09 -8.89 30.20
CA SER A 120 16.49 -9.34 30.09
C SER A 120 17.52 -8.25 30.40
N GLN A 121 17.25 -6.98 30.07
CA GLN A 121 18.10 -5.86 30.50
C GLN A 121 18.05 -5.60 32.01
N LEU A 122 16.98 -6.03 32.67
CA LEU A 122 16.76 -5.84 34.11
C LEU A 122 17.08 -7.11 34.92
N GLY A 123 17.45 -8.22 34.28
CA GLY A 123 17.78 -9.48 34.94
C GLY A 123 16.61 -10.17 35.65
N ILE A 124 15.37 -9.77 35.36
CA ILE A 124 14.13 -10.26 36.00
C ILE A 124 13.26 -11.03 35.01
N ASN A 125 12.36 -11.88 35.51
CA ASN A 125 11.45 -12.65 34.67
C ASN A 125 10.38 -11.74 34.04
N PRO A 126 10.04 -11.88 32.73
CA PRO A 126 9.00 -11.07 32.09
C PRO A 126 7.61 -11.13 32.76
N SER A 127 7.29 -12.19 33.51
CA SER A 127 6.05 -12.26 34.32
C SER A 127 6.06 -11.34 35.55
N GLU A 128 7.25 -10.96 36.03
CA GLU A 128 7.45 -10.06 37.20
C GLU A 128 7.54 -8.59 36.78
N LEU A 129 7.66 -8.30 35.48
CA LEU A 129 7.72 -6.94 34.94
C LEU A 129 6.47 -6.11 35.30
N GLY A 130 5.32 -6.75 35.50
CA GLY A 130 4.09 -6.09 35.97
C GLY A 130 4.14 -5.65 37.43
N GLN A 131 5.03 -6.22 38.24
CA GLN A 131 5.21 -5.87 39.65
C GLN A 131 6.12 -4.63 39.81
N TYR A 132 7.01 -4.40 38.84
CA TYR A 132 7.92 -3.27 38.81
C TYR A 132 7.52 -2.29 37.69
N THR A 133 6.65 -1.34 38.01
CA THR A 133 6.16 -0.32 37.07
C THR A 133 6.40 1.10 37.59
N GLY A 134 6.42 2.10 36.70
CA GLY A 134 6.69 3.51 37.05
C GLY A 134 8.11 3.98 36.72
N TYR A 135 8.49 5.18 37.17
CA TYR A 135 9.79 5.78 36.81
C TYR A 135 10.97 5.09 37.52
N GLY A 136 10.71 4.47 38.68
CA GLY A 136 11.67 3.78 39.55
C GLY A 136 11.71 2.27 39.35
N ALA A 137 10.93 1.72 38.40
CA ALA A 137 10.83 0.29 38.11
C ALA A 137 12.20 -0.41 37.95
N LYS A 138 13.14 0.28 37.27
CA LYS A 138 14.51 -0.23 37.08
C LYS A 138 15.26 -0.34 38.41
N LEU A 139 15.13 0.63 39.30
CA LEU A 139 15.80 0.63 40.60
C LEU A 139 15.20 -0.43 41.53
N SER A 140 13.87 -0.61 41.53
CA SER A 140 13.22 -1.66 42.30
C SER A 140 13.59 -3.07 41.82
N ALA A 141 13.76 -3.27 40.51
CA ALA A 141 14.25 -4.56 39.97
C ALA A 141 15.69 -4.84 40.41
N ARG A 142 16.57 -3.83 40.42
CA ARG A 142 17.94 -3.95 40.94
C ARG A 142 17.97 -4.27 42.43
N ILE A 143 17.14 -3.61 43.24
CA ILE A 143 17.01 -3.90 44.67
C ILE A 143 16.65 -5.37 44.89
N ALA A 144 15.64 -5.89 44.19
CA ALA A 144 15.27 -7.30 44.28
C ALA A 144 16.40 -8.25 43.84
N GLY A 145 17.14 -7.89 42.78
CA GLY A 145 18.32 -8.64 42.35
C GLY A 145 19.47 -8.62 43.37
N ALA A 146 19.66 -7.50 44.08
CA ALA A 146 20.63 -7.38 45.16
C ALA A 146 20.22 -8.20 46.39
N GLU A 147 18.92 -8.23 46.74
CA GLU A 147 18.38 -9.10 47.80
C GLU A 147 18.61 -10.59 47.49
N MET A 148 18.34 -11.03 46.26
CA MET A 148 18.65 -12.40 45.81
C MET A 148 20.15 -12.72 45.85
N SER A 149 21.00 -11.74 45.55
CA SER A 149 22.45 -11.90 45.61
C SER A 149 22.95 -11.97 47.04
N LEU A 150 22.32 -11.21 47.96
CA LEU A 150 22.60 -11.27 49.38
C LEU A 150 22.26 -12.64 49.98
N GLU A 151 21.14 -13.24 49.58
CA GLU A 151 20.77 -14.60 49.98
C GLU A 151 21.82 -15.64 49.53
N LYS A 152 22.46 -15.43 48.37
CA LYS A 152 23.57 -16.29 47.92
C LYS A 152 24.82 -16.12 48.76
N VAL A 153 25.12 -14.90 49.21
CA VAL A 153 26.27 -14.63 50.09
C VAL A 153 26.07 -15.29 51.47
N THR A 154 24.86 -15.19 52.04
CA THR A 154 24.54 -15.77 53.36
C THR A 154 24.42 -17.29 53.33
N SER A 155 24.00 -17.88 52.21
CA SER A 155 23.98 -19.34 52.05
C SER A 155 25.37 -19.95 51.80
N GLY A 156 26.31 -19.18 51.25
CA GLY A 156 27.68 -19.63 50.98
C GLY A 156 28.65 -19.51 52.17
N SER A 157 28.37 -18.65 53.15
CA SER A 157 29.22 -18.45 54.34
C SER A 157 28.38 -18.08 55.57
N ASN A 158 28.65 -18.71 56.71
CA ASN A 158 27.87 -18.53 57.94
C ASN A 158 28.71 -17.87 59.06
N ASP A 159 29.56 -16.93 58.66
CA ASP A 159 30.44 -16.19 59.57
C ASP A 159 29.67 -15.03 60.21
N ALA A 160 30.00 -14.70 61.46
CA ALA A 160 29.37 -13.59 62.18
C ALA A 160 29.52 -12.23 61.47
N GLU A 161 30.58 -12.06 60.68
CA GLU A 161 30.77 -10.87 59.84
C GLU A 161 29.80 -10.83 58.65
N THR A 162 29.53 -11.99 58.04
CA THR A 162 28.56 -12.12 56.94
C THR A 162 27.14 -11.85 57.43
N THR A 163 26.77 -12.32 58.62
CA THR A 163 25.45 -12.03 59.21
C THR A 163 25.26 -10.53 59.46
N LYS A 164 26.24 -9.87 60.11
CA LYS A 164 26.18 -8.42 60.35
C LYS A 164 26.11 -7.61 59.05
N PHE A 165 26.86 -8.03 58.03
CA PHE A 165 26.79 -7.43 56.71
C PHE A 165 25.41 -7.63 56.08
N ALA A 166 24.85 -8.84 56.15
CA ALA A 166 23.53 -9.11 55.61
C ALA A 166 22.41 -8.32 56.29
N ASP A 167 22.46 -8.18 57.61
CA ASP A 167 21.52 -7.35 58.36
C ASP A 167 21.64 -5.87 57.93
N ALA A 168 22.87 -5.36 57.80
CA ALA A 168 23.10 -3.98 57.37
C ALA A 168 22.62 -3.71 55.93
N ILE A 169 22.93 -4.62 55.00
CA ILE A 169 22.55 -4.48 53.58
C ILE A 169 21.04 -4.67 53.39
N SER A 170 20.43 -5.65 54.05
CA SER A 170 18.97 -5.86 53.97
C SER A 170 18.18 -4.64 54.46
N GLN A 171 18.61 -4.03 55.58
CA GLN A 171 18.05 -2.78 56.06
C GLN A 171 18.24 -1.66 55.04
N ARG A 172 19.45 -1.54 54.46
CA ARG A 172 19.74 -0.51 53.47
C ARG A 172 18.90 -0.66 52.19
N LEU A 173 18.72 -1.88 51.70
CA LEU A 173 17.88 -2.19 50.54
C LEU A 173 16.41 -1.86 50.81
N THR A 174 15.92 -2.11 52.03
CA THR A 174 14.58 -1.72 52.47
C THR A 174 14.40 -0.19 52.48
N ASP A 175 15.39 0.54 53.00
CA ASP A 175 15.39 2.00 53.02
C ASP A 175 15.42 2.57 51.59
N LEU A 176 16.24 2.00 50.70
CA LEU A 176 16.31 2.38 49.29
C LEU A 176 14.99 2.10 48.56
N GLY A 177 14.32 0.98 48.84
CA GLY A 177 13.00 0.69 48.31
C GLY A 177 11.96 1.74 48.72
N THR A 178 12.04 2.21 49.96
CA THR A 178 11.21 3.31 50.47
C THR A 178 11.58 4.65 49.80
N ALA A 179 12.88 4.92 49.59
CA ALA A 179 13.37 6.10 48.88
C ALA A 179 12.88 6.14 47.42
N VAL A 180 12.88 5.01 46.72
CA VAL A 180 12.34 4.91 45.35
C VAL A 180 10.85 5.29 45.36
N ARG A 181 10.04 4.68 46.22
CA ARG A 181 8.59 4.96 46.28
C ARG A 181 8.27 6.42 46.63
N THR A 182 9.02 7.01 47.56
CA THR A 182 8.85 8.42 47.93
C THR A 182 9.30 9.38 46.82
N SER A 183 10.35 9.03 46.08
CA SER A 183 10.85 9.84 44.97
C SER A 183 9.89 9.91 43.77
N GLU A 184 9.03 8.91 43.57
CA GLU A 184 7.98 8.93 42.54
C GLU A 184 6.99 10.09 42.73
N GLN A 185 6.75 10.51 43.97
CA GLN A 185 5.85 11.62 44.31
C GLN A 185 6.52 12.99 44.11
N MET A 186 7.82 13.03 43.80
CA MET A 186 8.56 14.28 43.61
C MET A 186 8.40 14.83 42.17
N PRO A 187 8.55 16.17 41.99
CA PRO A 187 8.62 16.78 40.67
C PRO A 187 9.78 16.21 39.83
N ALA A 188 9.63 16.21 38.50
CA ALA A 188 10.50 15.46 37.58
C ALA A 188 12.01 15.70 37.76
N GLN A 189 12.43 16.95 37.99
CA GLN A 189 13.85 17.27 38.19
C GLN A 189 14.39 16.69 39.49
N ARG A 190 13.62 16.79 40.58
CA ARG A 190 14.00 16.27 41.90
C ARG A 190 13.94 14.75 41.94
N ARG A 191 12.95 14.14 41.28
CA ARG A 191 12.86 12.68 41.10
C ARG A 191 14.09 12.13 40.38
N LYS A 192 14.52 12.74 39.28
CA LYS A 192 15.74 12.30 38.55
C LYS A 192 16.99 12.38 39.42
N ALA A 193 17.16 13.47 40.16
CA ALA A 193 18.29 13.62 41.08
C ALA A 193 18.27 12.54 42.17
N ALA A 194 17.11 12.26 42.77
CA ALA A 194 16.93 11.20 43.76
C ALA A 194 17.22 9.81 43.18
N HIS A 195 16.68 9.49 41.99
CA HIS A 195 16.94 8.21 41.32
C HIS A 195 18.43 8.01 41.00
N ASN A 196 19.14 9.07 40.61
CA ASN A 196 20.58 9.00 40.35
C ASN A 196 21.38 8.73 41.64
N ALA A 197 21.02 9.37 42.75
CA ALA A 197 21.65 9.12 44.05
C ALA A 197 21.42 7.68 44.53
N ILE A 198 20.17 7.20 44.43
CA ILE A 198 19.80 5.81 44.75
C ILE A 198 20.56 4.83 43.85
N SER A 199 20.71 5.14 42.55
CA SER A 199 21.46 4.30 41.62
C SER A 199 22.92 4.18 42.02
N ALA A 200 23.60 5.30 42.35
CA ALA A 200 25.00 5.29 42.73
C ALA A 200 25.23 4.49 44.03
N GLU A 201 24.27 4.55 44.95
CA GLU A 201 24.32 3.77 46.17
C GLU A 201 24.12 2.27 45.93
N LEU A 202 23.18 1.90 45.05
CA LEU A 202 23.01 0.52 44.61
C LEU A 202 24.26 -0.02 43.90
N ASP A 203 24.93 0.80 43.09
CA ASP A 203 26.18 0.39 42.42
C ASP A 203 27.25 0.00 43.46
N GLY A 204 27.34 0.72 44.59
CA GLY A 204 28.24 0.37 45.70
C GLY A 204 27.87 -0.93 46.40
N ILE A 205 26.58 -1.12 46.71
CA ILE A 205 26.08 -2.36 47.35
C ILE A 205 26.32 -3.56 46.44
N GLU A 206 26.01 -3.45 45.15
CA GLU A 206 26.22 -4.53 44.18
C GLU A 206 27.71 -4.88 44.04
N ALA A 207 28.61 -3.89 44.08
CA ALA A 207 30.05 -4.14 44.08
C ALA A 207 30.52 -4.90 45.33
N ASP A 208 30.02 -4.53 46.52
CA ASP A 208 30.33 -5.23 47.78
C ASP A 208 29.81 -6.67 47.77
N LEU A 209 28.60 -6.89 47.24
CA LEU A 209 28.02 -8.22 47.06
C LEU A 209 28.85 -9.09 46.10
N LEU A 210 29.24 -8.54 44.95
CA LEU A 210 30.07 -9.25 43.97
C LEU A 210 31.45 -9.60 44.54
N ALA A 211 32.08 -8.67 45.27
CA ALA A 211 33.36 -8.90 45.92
C ALA A 211 33.31 -10.08 46.91
N ARG A 212 32.20 -10.23 47.65
CA ARG A 212 31.98 -11.34 48.58
C ARG A 212 31.59 -12.66 47.91
N LEU A 213 30.93 -12.58 46.76
CA LEU A 213 30.69 -13.75 45.89
C LEU A 213 31.94 -14.19 45.12
N GLY A 214 33.04 -13.46 45.22
CA GLY A 214 34.31 -13.77 44.55
C GLY A 214 34.33 -13.44 43.06
N VAL A 215 33.36 -12.66 42.58
CA VAL A 215 33.25 -12.24 41.17
C VAL A 215 33.78 -10.80 41.09
N ARG A 216 34.92 -10.61 40.40
CA ARG A 216 35.52 -9.29 40.13
C ARG A 216 35.49 -8.99 38.64
#